data_AF-A0A1G8G3U7-F1
#
_entry.id   AF-A0A1G8G3U7-F1
#
_cell.length_a   1.000
_cell.length_b   1.000
_cell.length_c   1.000
_cell.angle_alpha   90.00
_cell.angle_beta   90.00
_cell.angle_gamma   90.00
#
_symmetry.space_group_name_H-M   'P 1'
#
loop_
_entity.id
_entity.type
_entity.pdbx_description
1 polymer ?
#
loop_
_entity_poly.entity_id
_entity_poly.type
_entity_poly.pdbx_seq_one_letter_code
_entity_poly.pdbx_strand_id
1 'polypeptide(L)'
;MTVTGRADARRNRAQLLAAAQAAFAEEGLSVPLDAIARRAGVGAGTVYRHFPNKEALFAAVVSERVGLLVEEIAALAGTIGRADPGAAFFAAFERSVEQVAYNKALCESLASDARARVAPDARDRYRAALAALLSRAQEAGAVRPDVTAAEVTSLVAGCAAMAGFTTAGSGRTTSIVMDGLRPASATVTKPNEICCAECGAPVPAAGTGRPARYCGNACRQRAHRRRHTPA
;
A
#
# COMPACT_ATOMS: atom_id res chain seq x y z
N MET A 1 26.96 -17.17 33.58
CA MET A 1 27.46 -16.63 32.29
C MET A 1 26.30 -16.52 31.32
N THR A 2 25.59 -15.41 31.40
CA THR A 2 24.22 -15.20 30.88
C THR A 2 24.20 -14.57 29.48
N VAL A 3 23.53 -15.25 28.53
CA VAL A 3 22.67 -14.69 27.47
C VAL A 3 23.12 -13.37 26.80
N THR A 4 24.23 -13.37 26.06
CA THR A 4 24.62 -12.28 25.13
C THR A 4 24.40 -12.62 23.66
N GLY A 5 24.34 -13.91 23.29
CA GLY A 5 24.30 -14.34 21.89
C GLY A 5 23.05 -13.97 21.08
N ARG A 6 21.87 -13.81 21.72
CA ARG A 6 20.61 -13.46 21.01
C ARG A 6 20.53 -11.99 20.60
N ALA A 7 21.03 -11.08 21.44
CA ALA A 7 21.05 -9.66 21.13
C ALA A 7 22.07 -9.35 20.02
N ASP A 8 23.22 -10.00 20.06
CA ASP A 8 24.27 -9.82 19.07
C ASP A 8 23.92 -10.49 17.73
N ALA A 9 23.30 -11.68 17.75
CA ALA A 9 22.78 -12.30 16.53
C ALA A 9 21.72 -11.42 15.83
N ARG A 10 20.85 -10.74 16.60
CA ARG A 10 19.84 -9.81 16.05
C ARG A 10 20.50 -8.57 15.46
N ARG A 11 21.49 -7.97 16.14
CA ARG A 11 22.26 -6.84 15.61
C ARG A 11 23.02 -7.20 14.34
N ASN A 12 23.70 -8.35 14.33
CA ASN A 12 24.45 -8.82 13.16
C ASN A 12 23.51 -9.08 11.98
N ARG A 13 22.32 -9.63 12.23
CA ARG A 13 21.29 -9.78 11.20
C ARG A 13 20.82 -8.43 10.65
N ALA A 14 20.52 -7.46 11.51
CA ALA A 14 20.09 -6.12 11.09
C ALA A 14 21.19 -5.41 10.26
N GLN A 15 22.45 -5.49 10.68
CA GLN A 15 23.59 -4.96 9.93
C GLN A 15 23.75 -5.62 8.56
N LEU A 16 23.62 -6.94 8.50
CA LEU A 16 23.65 -7.69 7.23
C LEU A 16 22.54 -7.26 6.28
N LEU A 17 21.30 -7.14 6.77
CA LEU A 17 20.16 -6.73 5.94
C LEU A 17 20.30 -5.28 5.46
N ALA A 18 20.81 -4.37 6.30
CA ALA A 18 21.08 -2.99 5.92
C ALA A 18 22.19 -2.90 4.85
N ALA A 19 23.30 -3.62 5.02
CA ALA A 19 24.38 -3.67 4.05
C ALA A 19 23.94 -4.30 2.72
N ALA A 20 23.12 -5.35 2.78
CA ALA A 20 22.52 -5.98 1.61
C ALA A 20 21.61 -5.01 0.86
N GLN A 21 20.76 -4.25 1.58
CA GLN A 21 19.91 -3.23 0.99
C GLN A 21 20.71 -2.18 0.22
N ALA A 22 21.77 -1.64 0.82
CA ALA A 22 22.64 -0.65 0.18
C ALA A 22 23.31 -1.23 -1.08
N ALA A 23 23.88 -2.44 -0.95
CA ALA A 23 24.53 -3.11 -2.06
C ALA A 23 23.57 -3.41 -3.24
N PHE A 24 22.34 -3.85 -2.95
CA PHE A 24 21.34 -4.07 -3.99
C PHE A 24 20.86 -2.76 -4.65
N ALA A 25 20.86 -1.65 -3.92
CA ALA A 25 20.50 -0.34 -4.48
C ALA A 25 21.60 0.21 -5.42
N GLU A 26 22.87 -0.06 -5.12
CA GLU A 26 24.02 0.43 -5.88
C GLU A 26 24.34 -0.44 -7.10
N GLU A 27 24.32 -1.77 -6.93
CA GLU A 27 24.89 -2.73 -7.90
C GLU A 27 23.86 -3.75 -8.40
N GLY A 28 22.60 -3.66 -7.94
CA GLY A 28 21.58 -4.68 -8.21
C GLY A 28 21.96 -6.06 -7.67
N LEU A 29 21.43 -7.14 -8.26
CA LEU A 29 21.82 -8.52 -7.89
C LEU A 29 23.21 -8.93 -8.38
N SER A 30 23.96 -8.07 -9.08
CA SER A 30 25.29 -8.42 -9.56
C SER A 30 26.29 -8.60 -8.39
N VAL A 31 26.05 -7.90 -7.27
CA VAL A 31 26.90 -7.98 -6.09
C VAL A 31 26.94 -9.40 -5.50
N PRO A 32 28.14 -9.97 -5.27
CA PRO A 32 28.27 -11.30 -4.67
C PRO A 32 27.95 -11.27 -3.17
N LEU A 33 27.40 -12.37 -2.63
CA LEU A 33 27.08 -12.48 -1.19
C LEU A 33 28.32 -12.24 -0.32
N ASP A 34 29.50 -12.65 -0.77
CA ASP A 34 30.76 -12.42 -0.06
C ASP A 34 31.09 -10.93 0.10
N ALA A 35 30.81 -10.12 -0.93
CA ALA A 35 31.00 -8.67 -0.86
C ALA A 35 30.01 -8.05 0.14
N ILE A 36 28.76 -8.52 0.15
CA ILE A 36 27.76 -8.09 1.15
C ILE A 36 28.19 -8.49 2.56
N ALA A 37 28.65 -9.72 2.75
CA ALA A 37 29.13 -10.23 4.05
C ALA A 37 30.27 -9.37 4.60
N ARG A 38 31.24 -9.04 3.74
CA ARG A 38 32.36 -8.14 4.06
C ARG A 38 31.88 -6.73 4.42
N ARG A 39 30.96 -6.15 3.64
CA ARG A 39 30.35 -4.83 3.92
C ARG A 39 29.62 -4.81 5.28
N ALA A 40 28.98 -5.92 5.63
CA ALA A 40 28.26 -6.09 6.88
C ALA A 40 29.14 -6.47 8.08
N GLY A 41 30.44 -6.72 7.87
CA GLY A 41 31.34 -7.18 8.94
C GLY A 41 30.99 -8.57 9.49
N VAL A 42 30.29 -9.41 8.72
CA VAL A 42 29.90 -10.77 9.12
C VAL A 42 30.65 -11.82 8.30
N GLY A 43 30.89 -12.99 8.89
CA GLY A 43 31.54 -14.10 8.19
C GLY A 43 30.68 -14.64 7.04
N ALA A 44 31.28 -14.87 5.86
CA ALA A 44 30.58 -15.40 4.68
C ALA A 44 29.84 -16.71 4.97
N GLY A 45 30.45 -17.63 5.73
CA GLY A 45 29.80 -18.89 6.14
C GLY A 45 28.53 -18.68 6.96
N THR A 46 28.45 -17.61 7.76
CA THR A 46 27.22 -17.23 8.48
C THR A 46 26.14 -16.77 7.51
N VAL A 47 26.50 -15.99 6.49
CA VAL A 47 25.54 -15.52 5.47
C VAL A 47 25.00 -16.69 4.67
N TYR A 48 25.86 -17.55 4.10
CA TYR A 48 25.45 -18.72 3.32
C TYR A 48 24.56 -19.69 4.09
N ARG A 49 24.80 -19.85 5.40
CA ARG A 49 23.96 -20.71 6.24
C ARG A 49 22.54 -20.16 6.44
N HIS A 50 22.37 -18.85 6.48
CA HIS A 50 21.05 -18.22 6.66
C HIS A 50 20.37 -17.88 5.33
N PHE A 51 21.15 -17.67 4.28
CA PHE A 51 20.70 -17.24 2.97
C PHE A 51 21.42 -18.07 1.89
N PRO A 52 20.81 -19.17 1.42
CA PRO A 52 21.46 -20.07 0.47
C PRO A 52 21.70 -19.42 -0.90
N ASN A 53 20.96 -18.36 -1.23
CA ASN A 53 21.09 -17.60 -2.47
C ASN A 53 20.74 -16.12 -2.26
N LYS A 54 21.04 -15.29 -3.27
CA LYS A 54 20.82 -13.84 -3.21
C LYS A 54 19.34 -13.48 -3.09
N GLU A 55 18.47 -14.29 -3.69
CA GLU A 55 17.03 -14.09 -3.67
C GLU A 55 16.45 -14.30 -2.26
N ALA A 56 16.98 -15.25 -1.50
CA ALA A 56 16.61 -15.47 -0.10
C ALA A 56 17.05 -14.29 0.79
N LEU A 57 18.27 -13.76 0.56
CA LEU A 57 18.74 -12.56 1.25
C LEU A 57 17.88 -11.35 0.90
N PHE A 58 17.55 -11.16 -0.38
CA PHE A 58 16.70 -10.08 -0.83
C PHE A 58 15.28 -10.16 -0.24
N ALA A 59 14.65 -11.34 -0.25
CA ALA A 59 13.33 -11.54 0.35
C ALA A 59 13.32 -11.17 1.85
N ALA A 60 14.42 -11.46 2.56
CA ALA A 60 14.59 -11.05 3.94
C ALA A 60 14.77 -9.54 4.10
N VAL A 61 15.52 -8.88 3.22
CA VAL A 61 15.66 -7.41 3.19
C VAL A 61 14.30 -6.74 2.99
N VAL A 62 13.50 -7.21 2.02
CA VAL A 62 12.15 -6.66 1.78
C VAL A 62 11.24 -6.90 2.98
N SER A 63 11.30 -8.08 3.59
CA SER A 63 10.49 -8.41 4.78
C SER A 63 10.83 -7.52 5.98
N GLU A 64 12.12 -7.24 6.21
CA GLU A 64 12.59 -6.30 7.23
C GLU A 64 12.09 -4.89 6.93
N ARG A 65 12.16 -4.46 5.66
CA ARG A 65 11.70 -3.14 5.23
C ARG A 65 10.22 -2.93 5.46
N VAL A 66 9.40 -3.95 5.21
CA VAL A 66 7.97 -3.94 5.53
C VAL A 66 7.75 -3.88 7.04
N GLY A 67 8.54 -4.62 7.83
CA GLY A 67 8.53 -4.53 9.29
C GLY A 67 8.78 -3.11 9.80
N LEU A 68 9.83 -2.46 9.31
CA LEU A 68 10.16 -1.07 9.66
C LEU A 68 9.03 -0.10 9.25
N LEU A 69 8.42 -0.29 8.09
CA LEU A 69 7.28 0.52 7.67
C LEU A 69 6.07 0.35 8.61
N VAL A 70 5.81 -0.88 9.08
CA VAL A 70 4.76 -1.14 10.08
C VAL A 70 5.05 -0.40 11.38
N GLU A 71 6.30 -0.41 11.85
CA GLU A 71 6.72 0.31 13.05
C GLU A 71 6.58 1.84 12.89
N GLU A 72 6.98 2.38 11.73
CA GLU A 72 6.82 3.80 11.39
C GLU A 72 5.32 4.20 11.36
N ILE A 73 4.46 3.38 10.76
CA ILE A 73 3.00 3.58 10.74
C ILE A 73 2.43 3.57 12.16
N ALA A 74 2.85 2.62 13.00
CA ALA A 74 2.43 2.55 14.39
C ALA A 74 2.90 3.78 15.19
N ALA A 75 4.10 4.29 14.93
CA ALA A 75 4.61 5.51 15.53
C ALA A 75 3.76 6.73 15.13
N LEU A 76 3.41 6.89 13.85
CA LEU A 76 2.51 7.95 13.37
C LEU A 76 1.14 7.90 14.05
N ALA A 77 0.60 6.69 14.24
CA ALA A 77 -0.66 6.48 14.94
C ALA A 77 -0.60 6.92 16.42
N GLY A 78 0.56 6.77 17.06
CA GLY A 78 0.80 7.12 18.46
C GLY A 78 1.12 8.60 18.70
N THR A 79 1.87 9.24 17.80
CA THR A 79 2.34 10.62 17.97
C THR A 79 1.31 11.64 17.48
N ILE A 80 0.95 11.59 16.19
CA ILE A 80 0.04 12.54 15.55
C ILE A 80 -1.39 12.03 15.63
N GLY A 81 -1.58 10.71 15.47
CA GLY A 81 -2.91 10.10 15.33
C GLY A 81 -3.83 10.26 16.53
N ARG A 82 -3.36 10.72 17.70
CA ARG A 82 -4.23 11.10 18.82
C ARG A 82 -4.89 12.47 18.63
N ALA A 83 -4.18 13.42 18.05
CA ALA A 83 -4.66 14.78 17.83
C ALA A 83 -5.32 14.94 16.45
N ASP A 84 -4.74 14.31 15.43
CA ASP A 84 -5.24 14.34 14.05
C ASP A 84 -5.09 12.97 13.39
N PRO A 85 -6.14 12.12 13.48
CA PRO A 85 -6.18 10.82 12.81
C PRO A 85 -6.04 10.92 11.28
N GLY A 86 -6.56 12.00 10.69
CA GLY A 86 -6.49 12.24 9.25
C GLY A 86 -5.07 12.49 8.78
N ALA A 87 -4.36 13.41 9.45
CA ALA A 87 -2.95 13.68 9.16
C ALA A 87 -2.08 12.44 9.31
N ALA A 88 -2.31 11.63 10.36
CA ALA A 88 -1.58 10.38 10.54
C ALA A 88 -1.82 9.38 9.39
N PHE A 89 -3.07 9.26 8.90
CA PHE A 89 -3.39 8.42 7.76
C PHE A 89 -2.71 8.91 6.47
N PHE A 90 -2.81 10.19 6.13
CA PHE A 90 -2.21 10.72 4.90
C PHE A 90 -0.67 10.68 4.92
N ALA A 91 -0.05 10.95 6.08
CA ALA A 91 1.39 10.77 6.25
C ALA A 91 1.81 9.30 6.06
N ALA A 92 1.05 8.36 6.62
CA ALA A 92 1.30 6.93 6.43
C ALA A 92 1.11 6.50 4.97
N PHE A 93 0.13 7.05 4.25
CA PHE A 93 -0.10 6.80 2.83
C PHE A 93 1.10 7.25 1.99
N GLU A 94 1.52 8.49 2.13
CA GLU A 94 2.66 9.06 1.40
C GLU A 94 3.93 8.25 1.67
N ARG A 95 4.21 7.98 2.96
CA ARG A 95 5.35 7.18 3.38
C ARG A 95 5.34 5.77 2.78
N SER A 96 4.15 5.18 2.68
CA SER A 96 3.98 3.86 2.07
C SER A 96 4.24 3.89 0.57
N VAL A 97 3.82 4.94 -0.13
CA VAL A 97 4.11 5.11 -1.57
C VAL A 97 5.61 5.18 -1.81
N GLU A 98 6.34 6.00 -1.04
CA GLU A 98 7.80 6.10 -1.13
C GLU A 98 8.48 4.74 -0.92
N GLN A 99 8.09 4.01 0.13
CA GLN A 99 8.68 2.73 0.47
C GLN A 99 8.39 1.66 -0.58
N VAL A 100 7.18 1.61 -1.11
CA VAL A 100 6.83 0.66 -2.17
C VAL A 100 7.52 1.02 -3.48
N ALA A 101 7.67 2.31 -3.81
CA ALA A 101 8.39 2.76 -5.01
C ALA A 101 9.88 2.38 -4.92
N TYR A 102 10.51 2.63 -3.77
CA TYR A 102 11.89 2.25 -3.50
C TYR A 102 12.10 0.73 -3.62
N ASN A 103 11.24 -0.07 -2.97
CA ASN A 103 11.31 -1.53 -3.06
C ASN A 103 11.03 -2.04 -4.48
N LYS A 104 10.17 -1.36 -5.25
CA LYS A 104 9.92 -1.70 -6.65
C LYS A 104 11.16 -1.44 -7.51
N ALA A 105 11.82 -0.29 -7.38
CA ALA A 105 13.06 0.01 -8.10
C ALA A 105 14.18 -1.00 -7.77
N LEU A 106 14.26 -1.40 -6.49
CA LEU A 106 15.10 -2.52 -6.07
C LEU A 106 14.71 -3.80 -6.80
N CYS A 107 13.43 -4.18 -6.81
CA CYS A 107 12.94 -5.37 -7.50
C CYS A 107 13.15 -5.34 -9.03
N GLU A 108 12.99 -4.20 -9.71
CA GLU A 108 13.19 -4.07 -11.17
C GLU A 108 14.66 -4.23 -11.56
N SER A 109 15.57 -3.86 -10.67
CA SER A 109 17.01 -4.15 -10.81
C SER A 109 17.31 -5.66 -10.66
N LEU A 110 16.31 -6.46 -10.26
CA LEU A 110 16.38 -7.91 -10.16
C LEU A 110 15.53 -8.51 -11.28
N ALA A 111 16.11 -9.36 -12.12
CA ALA A 111 15.38 -10.04 -13.20
C ALA A 111 14.38 -11.13 -12.70
N SER A 112 13.70 -10.95 -11.56
CA SER A 112 13.05 -12.03 -10.80
C SER A 112 11.72 -11.65 -10.12
N ASP A 113 10.82 -12.63 -10.01
CA ASP A 113 9.61 -12.74 -9.15
C ASP A 113 9.86 -12.57 -7.63
N ALA A 114 10.89 -11.84 -7.22
CA ALA A 114 11.26 -11.63 -5.82
C ALA A 114 10.11 -11.04 -4.98
N ARG A 115 9.19 -10.32 -5.61
CA ARG A 115 7.97 -9.82 -4.97
C ARG A 115 7.08 -10.94 -4.43
N ALA A 116 6.99 -12.09 -5.12
CA ALA A 116 6.23 -13.26 -4.66
C ALA A 116 6.85 -13.95 -3.43
N ARG A 117 8.12 -13.65 -3.13
CA ARG A 117 8.88 -14.25 -2.02
C ARG A 117 8.87 -13.43 -0.74
N VAL A 118 8.20 -12.27 -0.72
CA VAL A 118 7.95 -11.53 0.52
C VAL A 118 7.06 -12.37 1.42
N ALA A 119 7.45 -12.52 2.68
CA ALA A 119 6.69 -13.33 3.64
C ALA A 119 5.22 -12.84 3.74
N PRO A 120 4.22 -13.73 3.61
CA PRO A 120 2.80 -13.37 3.70
C PRO A 120 2.48 -12.59 4.99
N ASP A 121 3.08 -13.00 6.10
CA ASP A 121 2.93 -12.37 7.41
C ASP A 121 3.33 -10.88 7.44
N ALA A 122 4.37 -10.47 6.70
CA ALA A 122 4.76 -9.06 6.64
C ALA A 122 3.71 -8.21 5.91
N ARG A 123 3.11 -8.74 4.84
CA ARG A 123 2.05 -8.06 4.10
C ARG A 123 0.77 -7.93 4.93
N ASP A 124 0.41 -8.97 5.67
CA ASP A 124 -0.75 -8.95 6.55
C ASP A 124 -0.58 -7.95 7.70
N ARG A 125 0.61 -7.90 8.32
CA ARG A 125 0.93 -6.90 9.34
C ARG A 125 0.83 -5.46 8.81
N TYR A 126 1.33 -5.20 7.61
CA TYR A 126 1.19 -3.91 6.95
C TYR A 126 -0.26 -3.53 6.66
N ARG A 127 -1.04 -4.47 6.09
CA ARG A 127 -2.46 -4.24 5.82
C ARG A 127 -3.24 -3.96 7.11
N ALA A 128 -2.96 -4.68 8.18
CA ALA A 128 -3.59 -4.46 9.49
C ALA A 128 -3.26 -3.08 10.07
N ALA A 129 -2.00 -2.65 10.00
CA ALA A 129 -1.57 -1.33 10.47
C ALA A 129 -2.24 -0.18 9.71
N LEU A 130 -2.32 -0.28 8.38
CA LEU A 130 -3.05 0.68 7.55
C LEU A 130 -4.55 0.68 7.83
N ALA A 131 -5.16 -0.49 8.02
CA ALA A 131 -6.58 -0.60 8.33
C ALA A 131 -6.93 0.11 9.65
N ALA A 132 -6.07 0.00 10.66
CA ALA A 132 -6.26 0.69 11.93
C ALA A 132 -6.21 2.22 11.79
N LEU A 133 -5.27 2.77 11.00
CA LEU A 133 -5.24 4.21 10.71
C LEU A 133 -6.45 4.66 9.90
N LEU A 134 -6.85 3.88 8.88
CA LEU A 134 -8.01 4.18 8.05
C LEU A 134 -9.29 4.27 8.90
N SER A 135 -9.54 3.30 9.78
CA SER A 135 -10.72 3.31 10.67
C SER A 135 -10.77 4.58 11.50
N ARG A 136 -9.65 4.95 12.14
CA ARG A 136 -9.58 6.15 12.98
C ARG A 136 -9.77 7.44 12.17
N ALA A 137 -9.23 7.50 10.96
CA ALA A 137 -9.40 8.65 10.07
C ALA A 137 -10.83 8.76 9.51
N GLN A 138 -11.51 7.62 9.28
CA GLN A 138 -12.92 7.57 8.90
C GLN A 138 -13.84 7.98 10.06
N GLU A 139 -13.58 7.49 11.27
CA GLU A 139 -14.29 7.89 12.51
C GLU A 139 -14.16 9.39 12.78
N ALA A 140 -13.00 9.97 12.49
CA ALA A 140 -12.75 11.41 12.58
C ALA A 140 -13.34 12.22 11.41
N GLY A 141 -13.96 11.57 10.43
CA GLY A 141 -14.52 12.22 9.25
C GLY A 141 -13.47 12.87 8.34
N ALA A 142 -12.20 12.46 8.42
CA ALA A 142 -11.11 12.98 7.60
C ALA A 142 -10.89 12.18 6.31
N VAL A 143 -11.41 10.96 6.25
CA VAL A 143 -11.35 10.07 5.09
C VAL A 143 -12.77 9.55 4.81
N ARG A 144 -13.10 9.41 3.53
CA ARG A 144 -14.39 8.87 3.07
C ARG A 144 -14.67 7.46 3.63
N PRO A 145 -15.92 7.15 4.04
CA PRO A 145 -16.25 5.92 4.76
C PRO A 145 -16.40 4.68 3.84
N ASP A 146 -16.49 4.88 2.53
CA ASP A 146 -16.74 3.84 1.53
C ASP A 146 -15.47 3.21 0.97
N VAL A 147 -14.30 3.64 1.43
CA VAL A 147 -13.00 3.06 1.04
C VAL A 147 -12.55 1.98 2.02
N THR A 148 -12.03 0.89 1.46
CA THR A 148 -11.48 -0.24 2.21
C THR A 148 -9.95 -0.21 2.28
N ALA A 149 -9.37 -0.85 3.29
CA ALA A 149 -7.91 -0.98 3.41
C ALA A 149 -7.27 -1.72 2.21
N ALA A 150 -8.01 -2.60 1.55
CA ALA A 150 -7.55 -3.29 0.34
C ALA A 150 -7.43 -2.32 -0.86
N GLU A 151 -8.41 -1.43 -1.03
CA GLU A 151 -8.37 -0.37 -2.05
C GLU A 151 -7.26 0.63 -1.74
N VAL A 152 -7.09 1.05 -0.48
CA VAL A 152 -5.96 1.91 -0.06
C VAL A 152 -4.62 1.26 -0.40
N THR A 153 -4.45 -0.03 -0.08
CA THR A 153 -3.21 -0.77 -0.42
C THR A 153 -2.98 -0.82 -1.93
N SER A 154 -4.05 -0.97 -2.72
CA SER A 154 -3.99 -0.97 -4.18
C SER A 154 -3.61 0.41 -4.74
N LEU A 155 -4.15 1.48 -4.16
CA LEU A 155 -3.82 2.86 -4.51
C LEU A 155 -2.36 3.18 -4.20
N VAL A 156 -1.85 2.75 -3.05
CA VAL A 156 -0.42 2.87 -2.71
C VAL A 156 0.45 2.18 -3.77
N ALA A 157 0.11 0.93 -4.11
CA ALA A 157 0.85 0.17 -5.13
C ALA A 157 0.79 0.85 -6.51
N GLY A 158 -0.36 1.40 -6.90
CA GLY A 158 -0.55 2.14 -8.15
C GLY A 158 0.26 3.43 -8.20
N CYS A 159 0.21 4.25 -7.14
CA CYS A 159 1.00 5.48 -7.04
C CYS A 159 2.50 5.19 -7.11
N ALA A 160 2.96 4.19 -6.36
CA ALA A 160 4.35 3.74 -6.38
C ALA A 160 4.78 3.21 -7.75
N ALA A 161 3.89 2.53 -8.47
CA ALA A 161 4.18 2.05 -9.82
C ALA A 161 4.31 3.19 -10.83
N MET A 162 3.53 4.26 -10.67
CA MET A 162 3.54 5.44 -11.53
C MET A 162 4.67 6.43 -11.24
N ALA A 163 5.32 6.33 -10.07
CA ALA A 163 6.44 7.18 -9.68
C ALA A 163 7.58 7.22 -10.72
N GLY A 164 7.84 6.11 -11.42
CA GLY A 164 8.88 6.03 -12.47
C GLY A 164 8.45 6.53 -13.86
N PHE A 165 7.15 6.78 -14.10
CA PHE A 165 6.62 7.18 -15.41
C PHE A 165 6.43 8.69 -15.58
N THR A 166 6.58 9.47 -14.50
CA THR A 166 6.29 10.91 -14.53
C THR A 166 7.51 11.72 -14.16
N THR A 167 7.89 12.67 -15.02
CA THR A 167 8.97 13.65 -14.75
C THR A 167 8.56 14.72 -13.72
N ALA A 168 7.25 14.87 -13.47
CA ALA A 168 6.67 15.80 -12.50
C ALA A 168 6.77 15.33 -11.04
N GLY A 169 7.42 14.20 -10.78
CA GLY A 169 7.58 13.61 -9.46
C GLY A 169 6.34 12.85 -8.99
N SER A 170 6.59 11.73 -8.29
CA SER A 170 5.56 10.89 -7.66
C SER A 170 4.54 11.67 -6.82
N GLY A 171 4.91 12.87 -6.34
CA GLY A 171 4.12 13.69 -5.42
C GLY A 171 2.78 14.19 -5.99
N ARG A 172 2.69 14.60 -7.27
CA ARG A 172 1.43 15.16 -7.80
C ARG A 172 0.34 14.10 -7.92
N THR A 173 0.67 12.93 -8.45
CA THR A 173 -0.29 11.83 -8.58
C THR A 173 -0.75 11.34 -7.21
N THR A 174 0.19 11.17 -6.28
CA THR A 174 -0.13 10.84 -4.89
C THR A 174 -1.05 11.88 -4.25
N SER A 175 -0.81 13.18 -4.48
CA SER A 175 -1.67 14.26 -3.98
C SER A 175 -3.11 14.17 -4.53
N ILE A 176 -3.28 13.96 -5.84
CA ILE A 176 -4.61 13.79 -6.47
C ILE A 176 -5.36 12.62 -5.85
N VAL A 177 -4.68 11.49 -5.63
CA VAL A 177 -5.28 10.31 -5.00
C VAL A 177 -5.68 10.61 -3.55
N MET A 178 -4.81 11.27 -2.78
CA MET A 178 -5.11 11.66 -1.39
C MET A 178 -6.31 12.61 -1.32
N ASP A 179 -6.41 13.59 -2.23
CA ASP A 179 -7.58 14.48 -2.30
C ASP A 179 -8.87 13.71 -2.62
N GLY A 180 -8.81 12.67 -3.46
CA GLY A 180 -9.93 11.77 -3.73
C GLY A 180 -10.35 10.86 -2.58
N LEU A 181 -9.50 10.71 -1.56
CA LEU A 181 -9.78 9.97 -0.32
C LEU A 181 -10.40 10.86 0.77
N ARG A 182 -10.27 12.18 0.65
CA ARG A 182 -10.94 13.12 1.57
C ARG A 182 -12.47 12.97 1.46
N PRO A 183 -13.23 13.41 2.48
CA PRO A 183 -14.67 13.26 2.49
C PRO A 183 -15.27 14.07 1.33
N ALA A 184 -15.81 13.38 0.33
CA ALA A 184 -16.62 13.97 -0.71
C ALA A 184 -18.09 13.71 -0.40
N SER A 185 -18.97 14.65 -0.74
CA SER A 185 -20.43 14.46 -0.63
C SER A 185 -20.98 13.40 -1.62
N ALA A 186 -20.16 12.93 -2.56
CA ALA A 186 -20.52 11.93 -3.56
C ALA A 186 -19.75 10.62 -3.32
N THR A 187 -20.48 9.58 -2.91
CA THR A 187 -19.99 8.21 -2.89
C THR A 187 -19.58 7.80 -4.31
N VAL A 188 -18.34 7.35 -4.49
CA VAL A 188 -17.92 6.76 -5.78
C VAL A 188 -18.46 5.35 -5.80
N THR A 189 -19.68 5.19 -6.31
CA THR A 189 -20.17 3.88 -6.77
C THR A 189 -19.29 3.44 -7.95
N LYS A 190 -19.08 2.14 -8.15
CA LYS A 190 -18.23 1.62 -9.23
C LYS A 190 -18.59 2.34 -10.55
N PRO A 191 -17.64 2.65 -11.45
CA PRO A 191 -17.91 3.39 -12.69
C PRO A 191 -19.03 2.79 -13.57
N ASN A 192 -19.36 1.51 -13.35
CA ASN A 192 -20.39 0.77 -14.08
C ASN A 192 -21.61 0.35 -13.22
N GLU A 193 -21.70 0.71 -11.94
CA GLU A 193 -22.90 0.48 -11.13
C GLU A 193 -23.84 1.66 -11.31
N ILE A 194 -24.69 1.57 -12.34
CA ILE A 194 -25.73 2.56 -12.58
C ILE A 194 -26.81 2.35 -11.53
N CYS A 195 -27.04 3.32 -10.64
CA CYS A 195 -28.15 3.28 -9.69
C CYS A 195 -29.42 3.88 -10.31
N CYS A 196 -30.57 3.37 -9.88
CA CYS A 196 -31.88 3.83 -10.32
C CYS A 196 -32.12 5.25 -9.82
N ALA A 197 -32.38 6.18 -10.73
CA ALA A 197 -32.58 7.60 -10.38
C ALA A 197 -33.81 7.88 -9.49
N GLU A 198 -34.68 6.89 -9.26
CA GLU A 198 -35.88 7.04 -8.40
C GLU A 198 -35.76 6.36 -7.03
N CYS A 199 -35.03 5.25 -6.93
CA CYS A 199 -35.00 4.45 -5.70
C CYS A 199 -33.61 4.04 -5.23
N GLY A 200 -32.54 4.42 -5.94
CA GLY A 200 -31.16 4.07 -5.60
C GLY A 200 -30.77 2.61 -5.84
N ALA A 201 -31.72 1.73 -6.18
CA ALA A 201 -31.43 0.32 -6.44
C ALA A 201 -30.48 0.13 -7.65
N PRO A 202 -29.61 -0.91 -7.65
CA PRO A 202 -28.76 -1.21 -8.80
C PRO A 202 -29.57 -1.42 -10.06
N VAL A 203 -29.16 -0.80 -11.17
CA VAL A 203 -29.74 -1.04 -12.50
C VAL A 203 -28.86 -2.07 -13.21
N PRO A 204 -29.46 -3.10 -13.84
CA PRO A 204 -28.69 -4.06 -14.61
C PRO A 204 -27.85 -3.36 -15.68
N ALA A 205 -26.57 -3.73 -15.76
CA ALA A 205 -25.70 -3.26 -16.84
C ALA A 205 -26.26 -3.74 -18.18
N ALA A 206 -26.58 -2.82 -19.09
CA ALA A 206 -26.99 -3.17 -20.44
C ALA A 206 -25.77 -3.65 -21.23
N GLY A 207 -25.84 -4.84 -21.83
CA GLY A 207 -24.73 -5.41 -22.63
C GLY A 207 -24.42 -4.62 -23.90
N THR A 208 -25.40 -3.92 -24.47
CA THR A 208 -25.25 -2.96 -25.57
C THR A 208 -26.32 -1.87 -25.48
N GLY A 209 -26.00 -0.65 -25.92
CA GLY A 209 -26.94 0.48 -25.97
C GLY A 209 -26.86 1.47 -24.81
N ARG A 210 -27.80 2.43 -24.76
CA ARG A 210 -27.82 3.50 -23.75
C ARG A 210 -28.11 2.90 -22.36
N PRO A 211 -27.31 3.21 -21.33
CA PRO A 211 -27.51 2.66 -19.98
C PRO A 211 -28.92 2.97 -19.45
N ALA A 212 -29.56 1.95 -18.85
CA ALA A 212 -30.88 2.09 -18.27
C ALA A 212 -30.83 3.02 -17.05
N ARG A 213 -31.76 3.98 -16.98
CA ARG A 213 -31.83 4.99 -15.90
C ARG A 213 -32.63 4.54 -14.68
N TYR A 214 -33.45 3.49 -14.83
CA TYR A 214 -34.36 3.00 -13.78
C TYR A 214 -34.30 1.47 -13.70
N CYS A 215 -34.43 0.92 -12.49
CA CYS A 215 -34.35 -0.53 -12.24
C CYS A 215 -35.54 -1.34 -12.80
N GLY A 216 -36.63 -0.69 -13.22
CA GLY A 216 -37.79 -1.36 -13.79
C GLY A 216 -38.94 -0.40 -14.12
N ASN A 217 -40.05 -0.96 -14.61
CA ASN A 217 -41.23 -0.20 -15.07
C ASN A 217 -41.87 0.63 -13.95
N ALA A 218 -41.92 0.12 -12.73
CA ALA A 218 -42.50 0.83 -11.58
C ALA A 218 -41.77 2.16 -11.28
N CYS A 219 -40.44 2.15 -11.29
CA CYS A 219 -39.64 3.36 -11.08
C CYS A 219 -39.74 4.31 -12.28
N ARG A 220 -39.76 3.80 -13.51
CA ARG A 220 -39.99 4.62 -14.71
C ARG A 220 -41.32 5.36 -14.66
N GLN A 221 -42.39 4.68 -14.25
CA GLN A 221 -43.73 5.28 -14.12
C GLN A 221 -43.78 6.31 -12.98
N ARG A 222 -43.12 6.06 -11.84
CA ARG A 222 -43.01 7.05 -10.75
C ARG A 222 -42.30 8.33 -11.20
N ALA A 223 -41.18 8.20 -11.91
CA ALA A 223 -40.46 9.33 -12.48
C ALA A 223 -41.32 10.16 -13.45
N HIS A 224 -42.09 9.47 -14.31
CA HIS A 224 -43.00 10.11 -15.26
C HIS A 224 -44.11 10.89 -14.54
N ARG A 225 -44.73 10.30 -13.52
CA ARG A 225 -45.77 10.97 -12.72
C ARG A 225 -45.21 12.20 -12.00
N ARG A 226 -44.03 12.10 -11.38
CA ARG A 226 -43.37 13.26 -10.73
C ARG A 226 -43.12 14.42 -11.69
N ARG A 227 -42.77 14.15 -12.95
CA ARG A 227 -42.54 15.18 -13.98
C ARG A 227 -43.83 15.84 -14.48
N HIS A 228 -44.98 15.22 -14.28
CA HIS A 228 -46.26 15.65 -14.87
C HIS A 228 -47.33 15.92 -13.80
N THR A 229 -46.94 15.94 -12.53
CA THR A 229 -47.79 16.47 -11.45
C THR A 229 -47.45 17.96 -11.33
N PRO A 230 -48.35 18.87 -11.73
CA PRO A 230 -48.15 20.29 -11.46
C PRO A 230 -48.10 20.52 -9.94
N ALA A 231 -47.26 21.45 -9.51
CA ALA A 231 -47.12 21.85 -8.12
C ALA A 231 -48.45 22.39 -7.55
#